data_AF-A0A7J0ALK7-F1
#
_entry.id   AF-A0A7J0ALK7-F1
#
_cell.length_a   1.000
_cell.length_b   1.000
_cell.length_c   1.000
_cell.angle_alpha   90.00
_cell.angle_beta   90.00
_cell.angle_gamma   90.00
#
_symmetry.space_group_name_H-M   'P 1'
#
loop_
_entity.id
_entity.type
_entity.pdbx_description
1 polymer ?
#
loop_
_entity_poly.entity_id
_entity_poly.type
_entity_poly.pdbx_seq_one_letter_code
_entity_poly.pdbx_strand_id
1 'polypeptide(L)'
;MEETKEIQGLYKIFRAAVYISLLLEFFEYAVDPETLDHWNGVLVDIHDRIKTWFIYHDGNLIYAKVTTFLLICITCVGTRNKKHLEMDARKQVLYPLLGGVGLVVLSVWLFGFSIMPRIYTLKVNIWLYMILSVVGAVLIHIALDNISKFLKEGLLKDRFNFENESFEQATEAVENKYSVNIPMRFYYKGKFRRGCVSVSNPFRGTWVVGTPGSGKTFSIIEPFIRQHSAKGFAMVVYDYKFV
;
A
#
# COMPACT_ATOMS: atom_id res chain seq x y z
N MET A 1 4.54 0.28 17.35
CA MET A 1 3.74 -0.88 17.79
C MET A 1 4.43 -2.10 17.20
N GLU A 2 5.24 -2.78 18.00
CA GLU A 2 5.97 -3.99 17.59
C GLU A 2 4.99 -5.14 17.27
N GLU A 3 5.33 -6.01 16.32
CA GLU A 3 4.48 -7.13 15.92
C GLU A 3 4.29 -8.11 17.09
N THR A 4 3.06 -8.53 17.35
CA THR A 4 2.79 -9.69 18.22
C THR A 4 3.34 -10.93 17.51
N LYS A 5 4.17 -11.73 18.20
CA LYS A 5 4.78 -12.97 17.66
C LYS A 5 3.77 -13.91 16.98
N GLU A 6 2.52 -13.88 17.42
CA GLU A 6 1.39 -14.63 16.86
C GLU A 6 1.12 -14.31 15.38
N ILE A 7 1.16 -13.03 15.01
CA ILE A 7 0.89 -12.55 13.64
C ILE A 7 2.00 -13.00 12.70
N GLN A 8 3.27 -12.94 13.13
CA GLN A 8 4.41 -13.47 12.39
C GLN A 8 4.32 -15.00 12.20
N GLY A 9 3.88 -15.72 13.24
CA GLY A 9 3.65 -17.16 13.18
C GLY A 9 2.59 -17.52 12.13
N LEU A 10 1.49 -16.76 12.11
CA LEU A 10 0.40 -16.93 11.16
C LEU A 10 0.85 -16.76 9.70
N TYR A 11 1.70 -15.76 9.40
CA TYR A 11 2.24 -15.59 8.03
C TYR A 11 3.10 -16.76 7.57
N LYS A 12 3.90 -17.34 8.48
CA LYS A 12 4.71 -18.52 8.15
C LYS A 12 3.82 -19.71 7.79
N ILE A 13 2.72 -19.90 8.52
CA ILE A 13 1.75 -20.96 8.27
C ILE A 13 1.10 -20.77 6.89
N PHE A 14 0.60 -19.58 6.59
CA PHE A 14 -0.04 -19.32 5.29
C PHE A 14 0.96 -19.46 4.11
N ARG A 15 2.21 -19.03 4.29
CA ARG A 15 3.25 -19.20 3.26
C ARG A 15 3.60 -20.67 3.05
N ALA A 16 3.66 -21.46 4.13
CA ALA A 16 3.83 -22.90 4.03
C ALA A 16 2.65 -23.56 3.28
N ALA A 17 1.42 -23.10 3.51
CA ALA A 17 0.24 -23.60 2.79
C ALA A 17 0.33 -23.39 1.27
N VAL A 18 0.88 -22.26 0.80
CA VAL A 18 1.13 -22.03 -0.64
C VAL A 18 2.13 -23.05 -1.20
N TYR A 19 3.21 -23.32 -0.49
CA TYR A 19 4.21 -24.30 -0.92
C TYR A 19 3.67 -25.73 -0.92
N ILE A 20 2.89 -26.09 0.10
CA ILE A 20 2.21 -27.39 0.16
C ILE A 20 1.20 -27.52 -0.99
N SER A 21 0.43 -26.47 -1.29
CA SER A 21 -0.52 -26.47 -2.41
C SER A 21 0.17 -26.74 -3.76
N LEU A 22 1.31 -26.10 -4.01
CA LEU A 22 2.11 -26.33 -5.22
C LEU A 22 2.72 -27.74 -5.26
N LEU A 23 3.19 -28.26 -4.13
CA LEU A 23 3.73 -29.61 -4.05
C LEU A 23 2.65 -30.67 -4.30
N LEU A 24 1.46 -30.51 -3.72
CA LEU A 24 0.32 -31.39 -3.98
C LEU A 24 -0.13 -31.33 -5.44
N GLU A 25 -0.14 -30.14 -6.03
CA GLU A 25 -0.44 -29.97 -7.46
C GLU A 25 0.57 -30.70 -8.35
N PHE A 26 1.87 -30.63 -8.04
CA PHE A 26 2.89 -31.36 -8.79
C PHE A 26 2.82 -32.86 -8.54
N PHE A 27 2.58 -33.28 -7.31
CA PHE A 27 2.41 -34.68 -6.97
C PHE A 27 1.23 -35.30 -7.74
N GLU A 28 0.12 -34.57 -7.84
CA GLU A 28 -1.08 -35.06 -8.52
C GLU A 28 -0.93 -35.07 -10.05
N TYR A 29 -0.50 -33.95 -10.64
CA TYR A 29 -0.57 -33.74 -12.09
C TYR A 29 0.76 -33.99 -12.82
N ALA A 30 1.91 -33.93 -12.14
CA ALA A 30 3.21 -34.11 -12.77
C ALA A 30 3.75 -35.53 -12.64
N VAL A 31 3.25 -36.33 -11.69
CA VAL A 31 3.76 -37.68 -11.42
C VAL A 31 2.72 -38.72 -11.86
N ASP A 32 3.11 -39.59 -12.79
CA ASP A 32 2.28 -40.70 -13.21
C ASP A 32 2.26 -41.80 -12.11
N PRO A 33 1.09 -42.34 -11.72
CA PRO A 33 0.99 -43.38 -10.68
C PRO A 33 1.85 -44.62 -10.95
N GLU A 34 2.04 -44.98 -12.22
CA GLU A 34 2.90 -46.09 -12.65
C GLU A 34 4.37 -45.91 -12.23
N THR A 35 4.82 -44.66 -12.04
CA THR A 35 6.18 -44.35 -11.60
C THR A 35 6.35 -44.40 -10.08
N LEU A 36 5.24 -44.42 -9.32
CA LEU A 36 5.20 -44.44 -7.85
C LEU A 36 5.16 -45.87 -7.26
N ASP A 37 5.05 -46.89 -8.11
CA ASP A 37 4.83 -48.29 -7.73
C ASP A 37 6.04 -48.96 -7.01
N HIS A 38 7.16 -48.25 -6.85
CA HIS A 38 8.34 -48.75 -6.12
C HIS A 38 8.14 -48.89 -4.60
N TRP A 39 7.07 -48.32 -4.02
CA TRP A 39 6.83 -48.27 -2.57
C TRP A 39 5.63 -49.12 -2.12
N ASN A 40 5.45 -50.30 -2.73
CA ASN A 40 4.45 -51.28 -2.30
C ASN A 40 3.01 -50.74 -2.30
N GLY A 41 2.68 -49.89 -3.29
CA GLY A 41 1.34 -49.30 -3.47
C GLY A 41 0.97 -48.12 -2.57
N VAL A 42 1.71 -47.85 -1.47
CA VAL A 42 1.32 -46.81 -0.48
C VAL A 42 1.25 -45.41 -1.10
N LEU A 43 2.21 -45.06 -1.97
CA LEU A 43 2.22 -43.76 -2.65
C LEU A 43 1.10 -43.63 -3.68
N VAL A 44 0.69 -44.74 -4.30
CA VAL A 44 -0.43 -44.80 -5.25
C VAL A 44 -1.75 -44.61 -4.50
N ASP A 45 -1.94 -45.28 -3.36
CA ASP A 45 -3.12 -45.10 -2.51
C ASP A 45 -3.28 -43.65 -2.01
N ILE A 46 -2.17 -42.99 -1.67
CA ILE A 46 -2.16 -41.58 -1.26
C ILE A 46 -2.50 -40.67 -2.44
N HIS A 47 -1.93 -40.93 -3.62
CA HIS A 47 -2.21 -40.21 -4.86
C HIS A 47 -3.70 -40.30 -5.22
N ASP A 48 -4.25 -41.51 -5.32
CA ASP A 48 -5.67 -41.73 -5.62
C ASP A 48 -6.59 -41.07 -4.59
N ARG A 49 -6.20 -41.06 -3.31
CA ARG A 49 -7.00 -40.42 -2.25
C ARG A 49 -6.98 -38.89 -2.34
N ILE A 50 -5.87 -38.27 -2.70
CA ILE A 50 -5.78 -36.82 -2.92
C ILE A 50 -6.57 -36.42 -4.18
N LYS A 51 -6.52 -37.25 -5.22
CA LYS A 51 -7.30 -37.10 -6.46
C LYS A 51 -8.82 -37.08 -6.26
N THR A 52 -9.32 -37.65 -5.16
CA THR A 52 -10.74 -37.55 -4.80
C THR A 52 -11.16 -36.16 -4.33
N TRP A 53 -10.21 -35.30 -3.96
CA TRP A 53 -10.53 -33.93 -3.55
C TRP A 53 -10.93 -33.10 -4.77
N PHE A 54 -11.99 -32.30 -4.63
CA PHE A 54 -12.55 -31.46 -5.72
C PHE A 54 -11.50 -30.61 -6.45
N ILE A 55 -10.49 -30.14 -5.72
CA ILE A 55 -9.41 -29.27 -6.22
C ILE A 55 -8.44 -30.02 -7.16
N TYR A 56 -8.20 -31.31 -6.88
CA TYR A 56 -7.16 -32.14 -7.50
C TYR A 56 -7.75 -33.24 -8.41
N HIS A 57 -9.06 -33.23 -8.62
CA HIS A 57 -9.73 -34.17 -9.50
C HIS A 57 -9.23 -34.08 -10.96
N ASP A 58 -9.26 -35.20 -11.68
CA ASP A 58 -8.79 -35.26 -13.06
C ASP A 58 -9.43 -34.19 -13.97
N GLY A 59 -8.59 -33.46 -14.69
CA GLY A 59 -9.01 -32.36 -15.58
C GLY A 59 -9.23 -31.00 -14.91
N ASN A 60 -9.16 -30.92 -13.58
CA ASN A 60 -9.39 -29.69 -12.81
C ASN A 60 -8.11 -28.89 -12.48
N LEU A 61 -7.08 -28.96 -13.33
CA LEU A 61 -5.81 -28.23 -13.12
C LEU A 61 -6.03 -26.73 -12.83
N ILE A 62 -7.03 -26.12 -13.48
CA ILE A 62 -7.39 -24.71 -13.28
C ILE A 62 -7.82 -24.45 -11.83
N TYR A 63 -8.55 -25.36 -11.19
CA TYR A 63 -8.97 -25.21 -9.80
C TYR A 63 -7.80 -25.28 -8.82
N ALA A 64 -6.79 -26.12 -9.09
CA ALA A 64 -5.54 -26.14 -8.32
C ALA A 64 -4.79 -24.80 -8.44
N LYS A 65 -4.68 -24.24 -9.65
CA LYS A 65 -4.10 -22.90 -9.89
C LYS A 65 -4.86 -21.79 -9.16
N VAL A 66 -6.19 -21.80 -9.23
CA VAL A 66 -7.05 -20.83 -8.55
C VAL A 66 -6.89 -20.94 -7.04
N THR A 67 -6.83 -22.16 -6.49
CA THR A 67 -6.61 -22.39 -5.06
C THR A 67 -5.27 -21.83 -4.61
N THR A 68 -4.19 -22.12 -5.34
CA THR A 68 -2.86 -21.57 -5.07
C THR A 68 -2.87 -20.04 -5.14
N PHE A 69 -3.56 -19.45 -6.12
CA PHE A 69 -3.73 -17.99 -6.22
C PHE A 69 -4.49 -17.39 -5.03
N LEU A 70 -5.58 -18.01 -4.60
CA LEU A 70 -6.36 -17.57 -3.44
C LEU A 70 -5.53 -17.62 -2.14
N LEU A 71 -4.74 -18.69 -1.96
CA LEU A 71 -3.82 -18.79 -0.82
C LEU A 71 -2.78 -17.67 -0.85
N ILE A 72 -2.23 -17.34 -2.03
CA ILE A 72 -1.32 -16.20 -2.17
C ILE A 72 -2.04 -14.89 -1.77
N CYS A 73 -3.25 -14.64 -2.25
CA CYS A 73 -4.03 -13.46 -1.85
C CYS A 73 -4.20 -13.36 -0.32
N ILE A 74 -4.56 -14.47 0.34
CA ILE A 74 -4.71 -14.52 1.80
C ILE A 74 -3.37 -14.21 2.49
N THR A 75 -2.25 -14.77 2.01
CA THR A 75 -0.92 -14.49 2.56
C THR A 75 -0.55 -13.00 2.46
N CYS A 76 -0.86 -12.37 1.33
CA CYS A 76 -0.51 -10.98 1.05
C CYS A 76 -1.38 -9.98 1.82
N VAL A 77 -2.68 -10.26 2.04
CA VAL A 77 -3.55 -9.39 2.87
C VAL A 77 -2.98 -9.25 4.29
N GLY A 78 -2.31 -10.29 4.76
CA GLY A 78 -1.66 -10.31 6.05
C GLY A 78 -0.54 -9.30 6.21
N THR A 79 0.37 -9.19 5.24
CA THR A 79 1.68 -8.55 5.42
C THR A 79 1.60 -7.07 5.79
N ARG A 80 2.39 -6.63 6.78
CA ARG A 80 2.46 -5.23 7.22
C ARG A 80 3.83 -4.63 6.94
N ASN A 81 3.82 -3.31 6.85
CA ASN A 81 4.78 -2.55 6.08
C ASN A 81 6.10 -2.27 6.84
N LYS A 82 7.25 -2.53 6.22
CA LYS A 82 8.51 -1.88 6.59
C LYS A 82 8.64 -0.65 5.70
N LYS A 83 8.64 0.54 6.31
CA LYS A 83 8.79 1.84 5.63
C LYS A 83 10.04 1.84 4.74
N HIS A 84 9.86 1.76 3.43
CA HIS A 84 10.81 2.20 2.40
C HIS A 84 9.99 2.71 1.20
N LEU A 85 9.78 4.03 1.10
CA LEU A 85 10.52 4.98 0.26
C LEU A 85 10.46 4.64 -1.24
N GLU A 86 9.74 5.49 -1.98
CA GLU A 86 9.65 5.60 -3.44
C GLU A 86 9.32 4.29 -4.18
N MET A 87 8.09 3.80 -4.01
CA MET A 87 7.59 2.67 -4.80
C MET A 87 7.25 3.12 -6.23
N ASP A 88 8.10 2.77 -7.20
CA ASP A 88 7.75 2.74 -8.62
C ASP A 88 6.68 1.66 -8.86
N ALA A 89 5.39 2.02 -8.79
CA ALA A 89 4.26 1.09 -8.92
C ALA A 89 4.35 0.22 -10.19
N ARG A 90 4.89 0.74 -11.29
CA ARG A 90 5.08 -0.02 -12.53
C ARG A 90 6.09 -1.16 -12.39
N LYS A 91 7.23 -0.91 -11.75
CA LYS A 91 8.31 -1.91 -11.63
C LYS A 91 8.03 -2.94 -10.55
N GLN A 92 7.44 -2.51 -9.45
CA GLN A 92 7.24 -3.36 -8.28
C GLN A 92 5.91 -4.12 -8.28
N VAL A 93 4.92 -3.64 -9.03
CA VAL A 93 3.58 -4.26 -9.10
C VAL A 93 3.25 -4.71 -10.52
N LEU A 94 3.26 -3.81 -11.51
CA LEU A 94 2.70 -4.11 -12.84
C LEU A 94 3.50 -5.18 -13.59
N TYR A 95 4.83 -5.04 -13.72
CA TYR A 95 5.63 -6.02 -14.46
C TYR A 95 5.65 -7.41 -13.79
N PRO A 96 5.86 -7.54 -12.46
CA PRO A 96 5.82 -8.85 -11.81
C PRO A 96 4.43 -9.50 -11.87
N LEU A 97 3.34 -8.71 -11.80
CA LEU A 97 1.99 -9.26 -11.89
C LEU A 97 1.70 -9.80 -13.30
N LEU A 98 1.94 -8.99 -14.34
CA LEU A 98 1.70 -9.40 -15.72
C LEU A 98 2.61 -10.58 -16.13
N GLY A 99 3.89 -10.51 -15.76
CA GLY A 99 4.83 -11.60 -16.00
C GLY A 99 4.44 -12.88 -15.25
N GLY A 100 4.06 -12.75 -13.98
CA GLY A 100 3.65 -13.89 -13.15
C GLY A 100 2.39 -14.58 -13.68
N VAL A 101 1.34 -13.82 -13.99
CA VAL A 101 0.11 -14.35 -14.61
C VAL A 101 0.40 -14.96 -15.98
N GLY A 102 1.22 -14.29 -16.81
CA GLY A 102 1.64 -14.81 -18.11
C GLY A 102 2.35 -16.15 -18.00
N LEU A 103 3.25 -16.31 -17.03
CA LEU A 103 3.96 -17.59 -16.79
C LEU A 103 3.03 -18.70 -16.30
N VAL A 104 2.04 -18.39 -15.46
CA VAL A 104 1.04 -19.40 -15.01
C VAL A 104 0.14 -19.82 -16.16
N VAL A 105 -0.31 -18.90 -17.01
CA VAL A 105 -1.09 -19.23 -18.21
C VAL A 105 -0.25 -20.08 -19.18
N LEU A 106 1.00 -19.69 -19.38
CA LEU A 106 1.93 -20.44 -20.23
C LEU A 106 2.22 -21.84 -19.66
N SER A 107 2.27 -22.00 -18.34
CA SER A 107 2.46 -23.32 -17.73
C SER A 107 1.27 -24.24 -17.97
N VAL A 108 0.05 -23.74 -17.81
CA VAL A 108 -1.19 -24.50 -18.13
C VAL A 108 -1.25 -24.85 -19.62
N TRP A 109 -0.86 -23.93 -20.49
CA TRP A 109 -0.79 -24.19 -21.93
C TRP A 109 0.23 -25.29 -22.26
N LEU A 110 1.46 -25.23 -21.71
CA LEU A 110 2.50 -26.25 -21.90
C LEU A 110 2.09 -27.63 -21.35
N PHE A 111 1.31 -27.68 -20.28
CA PHE A 111 0.78 -28.93 -19.75
C PHE A 111 -0.13 -29.66 -20.77
N GLY A 112 -0.89 -28.90 -21.56
CA GLY A 112 -1.78 -29.44 -22.60
C GLY A 112 -1.08 -29.96 -23.86
N PHE A 113 0.21 -29.65 -24.07
CA PHE A 113 0.98 -30.13 -25.23
C PHE A 113 1.93 -31.25 -24.85
N SER A 114 1.85 -32.39 -25.52
CA SER A 114 2.84 -33.46 -25.37
C SER A 114 4.07 -33.20 -26.24
N ILE A 115 5.20 -32.88 -25.63
CA ILE A 115 6.50 -32.81 -26.31
C ILE A 115 7.19 -34.18 -26.15
N MET A 116 7.72 -34.74 -27.24
CA MET A 116 8.24 -36.12 -27.28
C MET A 116 9.48 -36.44 -26.42
N PRO A 117 10.44 -35.53 -26.11
CA PRO A 117 11.59 -35.89 -25.29
C PRO A 117 11.18 -36.05 -23.83
N ARG A 118 11.69 -37.12 -23.20
CA ARG A 118 11.60 -37.37 -21.75
C ARG A 118 12.97 -37.12 -21.11
N ILE A 119 12.96 -36.52 -19.92
CA ILE A 119 14.14 -36.37 -19.07
C ILE A 119 13.83 -37.14 -17.78
N TYR A 120 14.60 -38.20 -17.52
CA TYR A 120 14.29 -39.22 -16.51
C TYR A 120 12.94 -39.90 -16.76
N THR A 121 12.04 -39.89 -15.77
CA THR A 121 10.69 -40.48 -15.84
C THR A 121 9.67 -39.53 -16.47
N LEU A 122 9.91 -38.22 -16.44
CA LEU A 122 8.94 -37.20 -16.84
C LEU A 122 9.22 -36.59 -18.22
N LYS A 123 8.16 -36.18 -18.92
CA LYS A 123 8.26 -35.47 -20.20
C LYS A 123 8.78 -34.03 -19.98
N VAL A 124 9.48 -33.48 -20.97
CA VAL A 124 10.08 -32.13 -20.89
C VAL A 124 9.03 -31.04 -20.64
N ASN A 125 7.84 -31.17 -21.23
CA ASN A 125 6.73 -30.24 -21.01
C ASN A 125 6.31 -30.16 -19.53
N ILE A 126 6.37 -31.27 -18.79
CA ILE A 126 6.03 -31.35 -17.36
C ILE A 126 7.09 -30.61 -16.52
N TRP A 127 8.37 -30.77 -16.84
CA TRP A 127 9.45 -30.02 -16.18
C TRP A 127 9.30 -28.51 -16.39
N LEU A 128 9.06 -28.08 -17.63
CA LEU A 128 8.83 -26.68 -17.96
C LEU A 128 7.58 -26.15 -17.25
N TYR A 129 6.50 -26.92 -17.24
CA TYR A 129 5.28 -26.59 -16.51
C TYR A 129 5.56 -26.33 -15.02
N MET A 130 6.30 -27.21 -14.33
CA MET A 130 6.60 -27.04 -12.90
C MET A 130 7.43 -25.78 -12.65
N ILE A 131 8.50 -25.56 -13.44
CA ILE A 131 9.37 -24.39 -13.29
C ILE A 131 8.59 -23.09 -13.52
N LEU A 132 7.83 -23.01 -14.63
CA LEU A 132 7.04 -21.81 -14.93
C LEU A 132 5.95 -21.58 -13.88
N SER A 133 5.37 -22.64 -13.33
CA SER A 133 4.38 -22.55 -12.26
C SER A 133 4.96 -21.98 -10.96
N VAL A 134 6.16 -22.42 -10.56
CA VAL A 134 6.86 -21.89 -9.38
C VAL A 134 7.25 -20.42 -9.60
N VAL A 135 7.90 -20.11 -10.72
CA VAL A 135 8.34 -18.74 -11.02
C VAL A 135 7.14 -17.80 -11.12
N GLY A 136 6.06 -18.23 -11.80
CA GLY A 136 4.83 -17.48 -11.91
C GLY A 136 4.17 -17.20 -10.55
N ALA A 137 4.05 -18.23 -9.69
CA ALA A 137 3.49 -18.08 -8.35
C ALA A 137 4.32 -17.13 -7.47
N VAL A 138 5.65 -17.20 -7.54
CA VAL A 138 6.54 -16.29 -6.79
C VAL A 138 6.39 -14.84 -7.26
N LEU A 139 6.33 -14.60 -8.57
CA LEU A 139 6.15 -13.25 -9.12
C LEU A 139 4.79 -12.65 -8.74
N ILE A 140 3.72 -13.45 -8.80
CA ILE A 140 2.38 -13.04 -8.35
C ILE A 140 2.40 -12.70 -6.85
N HIS A 141 3.05 -13.52 -6.03
CA HIS A 141 3.19 -13.28 -4.59
C HIS A 141 3.90 -11.95 -4.32
N ILE A 142 5.02 -11.68 -4.98
CA ILE A 142 5.76 -10.42 -4.83
C ILE A 142 4.89 -9.23 -5.24
N ALA A 143 4.16 -9.33 -6.36
CA ALA A 143 3.29 -8.26 -6.82
C ALA A 143 2.14 -7.96 -5.85
N LEU A 144 1.45 -9.01 -5.37
CA LEU A 144 0.32 -8.87 -4.45
C LEU A 144 0.76 -8.39 -3.06
N ASP A 145 1.93 -8.81 -2.58
CA ASP A 145 2.53 -8.29 -1.36
C ASP A 145 2.81 -6.78 -1.47
N ASN A 146 3.33 -6.34 -2.62
CA ASN A 146 3.56 -4.91 -2.89
C ASN A 146 2.25 -4.11 -3.03
N ILE A 147 1.21 -4.68 -3.64
CA ILE A 147 -0.14 -4.06 -3.68
C ILE A 147 -0.70 -3.89 -2.26
N SER A 148 -0.61 -4.93 -1.44
CA SER A 148 -1.11 -4.91 -0.05
C SER A 148 -0.44 -3.79 0.76
N LYS A 149 0.87 -3.60 0.60
CA LYS A 149 1.62 -2.50 1.22
C LYS A 149 1.15 -1.13 0.72
N PHE A 150 1.01 -0.95 -0.60
CA PHE A 150 0.57 0.31 -1.21
C PHE A 150 -0.82 0.74 -0.71
N LEU A 151 -1.78 -0.19 -0.67
CA LEU A 151 -3.14 0.10 -0.19
C LEU A 151 -3.15 0.47 1.30
N LYS A 152 -2.33 -0.20 2.12
CA LYS A 152 -2.22 0.10 3.55
C LYS A 152 -1.56 1.46 3.81
N GLU A 153 -0.59 1.89 3.00
CA GLU A 153 -0.01 3.24 3.08
C GLU A 153 -1.01 4.33 2.69
N GLY A 154 -1.79 4.11 1.62
CA GLY A 154 -2.79 5.09 1.15
C GLY A 154 -3.95 5.31 2.14
N LEU A 155 -4.29 4.30 2.95
CA LEU A 155 -5.36 4.35 3.95
C LEU A 155 -4.88 4.86 5.32
N LEU A 156 -3.63 4.57 5.71
CA LEU A 156 -2.98 5.10 6.91
C LEU A 156 -2.19 6.38 6.58
N LYS A 157 -2.81 7.30 5.83
CA LYS A 157 -2.23 8.65 5.66
C LYS A 157 -1.96 9.22 7.05
N ASP A 158 -0.75 9.72 7.23
CA ASP A 158 -0.26 10.31 8.47
C ASP A 158 -1.34 11.16 9.14
N ARG A 159 -1.51 11.00 10.46
CA ARG A 159 -2.42 11.87 11.22
C ARG A 159 -1.95 13.32 11.16
N PHE A 160 -0.65 13.54 10.99
CA PHE A 160 0.00 14.83 10.75
C PHE A 160 0.22 15.09 9.25
N ASN A 161 -0.83 14.92 8.44
CA ASN A 161 -0.77 15.33 7.04
C ASN A 161 -1.41 16.72 6.87
N PHE A 162 -0.97 17.45 5.85
CA PHE A 162 -1.43 18.82 5.57
C PHE A 162 -2.96 18.95 5.44
N GLU A 163 -3.66 17.88 5.08
CA GLU A 163 -5.13 17.83 5.00
C GLU A 163 -5.78 17.64 6.38
N ASN A 164 -5.22 16.76 7.22
CA ASN A 164 -5.70 16.44 8.56
C ASN A 164 -5.36 17.54 9.57
N GLU A 165 -4.27 18.27 9.37
CA GLU A 165 -3.91 19.46 10.15
C GLU A 165 -4.67 20.71 9.69
N SER A 166 -5.39 20.62 8.56
CA SER A 166 -6.18 21.73 8.05
C SER A 166 -7.57 21.78 8.67
N PHE A 167 -8.03 22.99 8.96
CA PHE A 167 -9.38 23.24 9.45
C PHE A 167 -9.98 24.49 8.79
N GLU A 168 -11.30 24.58 8.86
CA GLU A 168 -12.01 25.73 8.33
C GLU A 168 -11.68 26.99 9.14
N GLN A 169 -11.36 28.06 8.44
CA GLN A 169 -11.00 29.35 9.01
C GLN A 169 -12.05 30.41 8.61
N ALA A 170 -12.11 31.50 9.37
CA ALA A 170 -12.97 32.63 9.04
C ALA A 170 -12.63 33.22 7.66
N THR A 171 -13.64 33.36 6.81
CA THR A 171 -13.51 33.91 5.45
C THR A 171 -13.84 35.40 5.38
N GLU A 172 -14.66 35.90 6.30
CA GLU A 172 -15.15 37.28 6.33
C GLU A 172 -14.49 38.06 7.45
N ALA A 173 -14.25 39.36 7.19
CA ALA A 173 -13.71 40.28 8.18
C ALA A 173 -14.81 40.70 9.16
N VAL A 174 -14.54 40.56 10.46
CA VAL A 174 -15.40 41.09 11.52
C VAL A 174 -15.00 42.55 11.77
N GLU A 175 -15.72 43.47 11.15
CA GLU A 175 -15.48 44.92 11.30
C GLU A 175 -16.17 45.49 12.54
N ASN A 176 -15.41 46.25 13.33
CA ASN A 176 -15.93 47.09 14.40
C ASN A 176 -15.01 48.33 14.60
N LYS A 177 -15.39 49.20 15.54
CA LYS A 177 -14.65 50.46 15.84
C LYS A 177 -13.18 50.24 16.22
N TYR A 178 -12.82 49.05 16.69
CA TYR A 178 -11.52 48.72 17.25
C TYR A 178 -10.81 47.57 16.52
N SER A 179 -11.50 46.86 15.63
CA SER A 179 -10.99 45.62 15.05
C SER A 179 -9.77 45.85 14.20
N VAL A 180 -8.91 44.83 14.08
CA VAL A 180 -7.90 44.77 13.04
C VAL A 180 -8.10 43.51 12.22
N ASN A 181 -8.23 43.68 10.91
CA ASN A 181 -8.57 42.62 9.98
C ASN A 181 -7.39 42.33 9.04
N ILE A 182 -6.82 41.14 9.16
CA ILE A 182 -5.61 40.74 8.46
C ILE A 182 -5.97 39.69 7.41
N PRO A 183 -5.72 39.94 6.11
CA PRO A 183 -6.00 38.96 5.07
C PRO A 183 -5.03 37.78 5.19
N MET A 184 -5.55 36.56 5.04
CA MET A 184 -4.75 35.34 5.05
C MET A 184 -5.16 34.36 3.96
N ARG A 185 -4.37 33.30 3.77
CA ARG A 185 -4.75 32.14 2.97
C ARG A 185 -4.65 30.91 3.84
N PHE A 186 -5.67 30.06 3.78
CA PHE A 186 -5.69 28.78 4.47
C PHE A 186 -5.97 27.67 3.48
N TYR A 187 -5.46 26.48 3.78
CA TYR A 187 -5.78 25.28 3.03
C TYR A 187 -6.92 24.56 3.74
N TYR A 188 -7.90 24.05 3.00
CA TYR A 188 -8.98 23.23 3.55
C TYR A 188 -9.66 22.43 2.44
N LYS A 189 -9.83 21.12 2.65
CA LYS A 189 -10.50 20.20 1.70
C LYS A 189 -9.89 20.25 0.30
N GLY A 190 -8.57 20.06 0.20
CA GLY A 190 -7.88 19.99 -1.09
C GLY A 190 -7.64 21.32 -1.81
N LYS A 191 -8.01 22.48 -1.22
CA LYS A 191 -7.95 23.77 -1.89
C LYS A 191 -7.45 24.89 -0.97
N PHE A 192 -6.64 25.79 -1.53
CA PHE A 192 -6.32 27.05 -0.89
C PHE A 192 -7.48 28.04 -1.05
N ARG A 193 -7.91 28.62 0.07
CA ARG A 193 -8.97 29.62 0.15
C ARG A 193 -8.42 30.91 0.74
N ARG A 194 -9.05 32.03 0.39
CA ARG A 194 -8.79 33.32 1.06
C ARG A 194 -9.58 33.34 2.37
N GLY A 195 -8.94 33.83 3.42
CA GLY A 195 -9.54 34.01 4.74
C GLY A 195 -9.15 35.35 5.34
N CYS A 196 -9.70 35.65 6.51
CA CYS A 196 -9.36 36.84 7.28
C CYS A 196 -9.23 36.49 8.75
N VAL A 197 -8.17 37.00 9.38
CA VAL A 197 -8.00 36.97 10.84
C VAL A 197 -8.45 38.31 11.38
N SER A 198 -9.54 38.30 12.14
CA SER A 198 -10.13 39.49 12.76
C SER A 198 -9.81 39.55 14.25
N VAL A 199 -8.93 40.46 14.65
CA VAL A 199 -8.69 40.79 16.06
C VAL A 199 -9.77 41.78 16.49
N SER A 200 -10.86 41.27 17.06
CA SER A 200 -12.05 42.08 17.38
C SER A 200 -11.84 43.07 18.53
N ASN A 201 -10.94 42.75 19.48
CA ASN A 201 -10.62 43.61 20.62
C ASN A 201 -9.10 43.62 20.90
N PRO A 202 -8.35 44.51 20.21
CA PRO A 202 -6.90 44.65 20.41
C PRO A 202 -6.48 45.11 21.81
N PHE A 203 -7.37 45.72 22.59
CA PHE A 203 -7.03 46.29 23.91
C PHE A 203 -6.75 45.24 24.99
N ARG A 204 -7.06 43.96 24.73
CA ARG A 204 -6.72 42.85 25.64
C ARG A 204 -5.24 42.45 25.58
N GLY A 205 -4.44 43.19 24.83
CA GLY A 205 -3.05 42.85 24.54
C GLY A 205 -2.99 41.89 23.36
N THR A 206 -2.09 42.18 22.40
CA THR A 206 -1.79 41.30 21.28
C THR A 206 -0.31 40.96 21.33
N TRP A 207 0.01 39.71 21.64
CA TRP A 207 1.38 39.23 21.71
C TRP A 207 1.77 38.57 20.38
N VAL A 208 2.87 39.02 19.77
CA VAL A 208 3.37 38.47 18.49
C VAL A 208 4.78 37.88 18.69
N VAL A 209 4.91 36.55 18.61
CA VAL A 209 6.20 35.84 18.68
C VAL A 209 6.63 35.36 17.30
N GLY A 210 7.94 35.37 17.04
CA GLY A 210 8.51 34.70 15.89
C GLY A 210 10.01 34.96 15.79
N THR A 211 10.72 34.14 15.02
CA THR A 211 12.16 34.27 14.77
C THR A 211 12.50 35.55 13.98
N PRO A 212 13.73 36.09 14.05
CA PRO A 212 14.17 37.17 13.16
C PRO A 212 13.92 36.79 11.68
N GLY A 213 13.43 37.74 10.86
CA GLY A 213 13.14 37.49 9.44
C GLY A 213 11.77 36.87 9.11
N SER A 214 10.98 36.42 10.10
CA SER A 214 9.65 35.79 9.89
C SER A 214 8.53 36.73 9.39
N GLY A 215 8.81 37.99 9.06
CA GLY A 215 7.82 38.90 8.48
C GLY A 215 6.75 39.46 9.46
N LYS A 216 6.95 39.36 10.78
CA LYS A 216 6.01 39.88 11.80
C LYS A 216 5.60 41.34 11.59
N THR A 217 6.56 42.19 11.25
CA THR A 217 6.34 43.64 11.05
C THR A 217 5.34 43.86 9.91
N PHE A 218 5.60 43.28 8.75
CA PHE A 218 4.74 43.41 7.58
C PHE A 218 3.38 42.72 7.75
N SER A 219 3.38 41.52 8.34
CA SER A 219 2.19 40.66 8.36
C SER A 219 1.19 41.02 9.47
N ILE A 220 1.66 41.57 10.59
CA ILE A 220 0.81 41.86 11.77
C ILE A 220 0.92 43.33 12.18
N ILE A 221 2.12 43.84 12.44
CA ILE A 221 2.30 45.16 13.07
C ILE A 221 1.87 46.31 12.14
N GLU A 222 2.25 46.26 10.86
CA GLU A 222 1.88 47.27 9.87
C GLU A 222 0.35 47.35 9.64
N PRO A 223 -0.38 46.22 9.48
CA PRO A 223 -1.85 46.23 9.47
C PRO A 223 -2.46 46.89 10.71
N PHE A 224 -1.92 46.61 11.90
CA PHE A 224 -2.37 47.24 13.14
C PHE A 224 -2.21 48.76 13.11
N ILE A 225 -1.03 49.25 12.71
CA ILE A 225 -0.74 50.69 12.62
C ILE A 225 -1.67 51.35 11.58
N ARG A 226 -1.75 50.79 10.36
CA ARG A 226 -2.56 51.36 9.28
C ARG A 226 -4.04 51.44 9.65
N GLN A 227 -4.60 50.36 10.18
CA GLN A 227 -6.03 50.30 10.49
C GLN A 227 -6.40 51.14 11.72
N HIS A 228 -5.59 51.14 12.78
CA HIS A 228 -5.86 52.00 13.94
C HIS A 228 -5.65 53.48 13.63
N SER A 229 -4.63 53.83 12.83
CA SER A 229 -4.42 55.20 12.36
C SER A 229 -5.61 55.67 11.52
N ALA A 230 -6.09 54.85 10.58
CA ALA A 230 -7.29 55.15 9.79
C ALA A 230 -8.55 55.31 10.65
N LYS A 231 -8.63 54.60 11.78
CA LYS A 231 -9.72 54.70 12.77
C LYS A 231 -9.55 55.87 13.76
N GLY A 232 -8.50 56.68 13.60
CA GLY A 232 -8.26 57.89 14.40
C GLY A 232 -7.64 57.63 15.78
N PHE A 233 -7.06 56.46 16.02
CA PHE A 233 -6.37 56.17 17.28
C PHE A 233 -4.98 56.80 17.31
N ALA A 234 -4.64 57.39 18.45
CA ALA A 234 -3.26 57.74 18.78
C ALA A 234 -2.49 56.47 19.17
N MET A 235 -1.24 56.38 18.73
CA MET A 235 -0.37 55.24 19.01
C MET A 235 1.02 55.73 19.41
N VAL A 236 1.62 55.05 20.39
CA VAL A 236 3.05 55.18 20.68
C VAL A 236 3.75 54.02 19.98
N VAL A 237 4.57 54.33 18.97
CA VAL A 237 5.29 53.33 18.19
C VAL A 237 6.77 53.40 18.55
N TYR A 238 7.29 52.30 19.10
CA TYR A 238 8.72 52.15 19.37
C TYR A 238 9.36 51.37 18.22
N ASP A 239 10.08 52.08 17.34
CA ASP A 239 10.76 51.48 16.20
C ASP A 239 12.26 51.35 16.48
N TYR A 240 12.71 50.12 16.70
CA TYR A 240 14.12 49.80 16.96
C TYR A 240 14.94 49.60 15.67
N LYS A 241 14.29 49.52 14.50
CA LYS A 241 14.95 49.18 13.23
C LYS A 241 15.24 50.39 12.33
N PHE A 242 14.85 51.59 12.73
CA PHE A 242 15.21 52.84 12.09
C PHE A 242 16.59 53.31 12.60
N VAL A 243 17.66 52.64 12.14
CA VAL A 243 19.05 53.13 12.19
C VAL A 243 19.67 52.93 10.82
#